data_AF-A0A7C3CZX1-F1
#
_entry.id   AF-A0A7C3CZX1-F1
#
_cell.length_a   1.000
_cell.length_b   1.000
_cell.length_c   1.000
_cell.angle_alpha   90.00
_cell.angle_beta   90.00
_cell.angle_gamma   90.00
#
_symmetry.space_group_name_H-M   'P 1'
#
loop_
_entity.id
_entity.type
_entity.pdbx_description
1 polymer ?
#
loop_
_entity_poly.entity_id
_entity_poly.type
_entity_poly.pdbx_seq_one_letter_code
_entity_poly.pdbx_strand_id
1 'polypeptide(L)'
;MSKSLGGCMGEAWLTRDFVAAGLYKDDRSVVRDAIRALLTEKPQLRLEVAIYRYRTEDISLARAAALAGVSWERMREILLNRGVQPRLGPETEEEAWEEIRAMERITREDVG
;
A
#
# COMPACT_ATOMS: atom_id res chain seq x y z
N MET A 1 39.52 28.25 -6.84
CA MET A 1 38.50 27.91 -7.85
C MET A 1 37.56 26.86 -7.26
N SER A 2 36.57 27.29 -6.47
CA SER A 2 35.53 26.37 -5.98
C SER A 2 34.34 26.44 -6.92
N LYS A 3 34.09 25.38 -7.68
CA LYS A 3 32.79 25.20 -8.32
C LYS A 3 31.83 24.65 -7.29
N SER A 4 30.89 25.49 -6.88
CA SER A 4 29.67 25.11 -6.18
C SER A 4 28.93 24.08 -7.03
N LEU A 5 28.82 22.84 -6.54
CA LEU A 5 27.85 21.85 -7.03
C LEU A 5 26.63 21.94 -6.13
N GLY A 6 25.94 23.08 -6.21
CA GLY A 6 24.59 23.27 -5.69
C GLY A 6 23.72 23.70 -6.85
N GLY A 7 22.89 22.80 -7.37
CA GLY A 7 21.92 23.16 -8.41
C GLY A 7 21.48 22.04 -9.36
N CYS A 8 20.88 20.96 -8.85
CA CYS A 8 19.99 20.11 -9.66
C CYS A 8 18.64 19.82 -8.96
N MET A 9 18.38 20.44 -7.81
CA MET A 9 17.13 20.27 -7.07
C MET A 9 16.18 21.41 -7.46
N GLY A 10 15.67 21.39 -8.70
CA GLY A 10 15.03 22.60 -9.24
C GLY A 10 14.06 22.45 -10.41
N GLU A 11 13.70 21.24 -10.86
CA GLU A 11 12.56 21.08 -11.77
C GLU A 11 11.54 20.14 -11.13
N ALA A 12 10.45 20.72 -10.64
CA ALA A 12 9.31 19.95 -10.16
C ALA A 12 8.61 19.35 -11.37
N TRP A 13 8.92 18.09 -11.68
CA TRP A 13 8.24 17.33 -12.72
C TRP A 13 6.74 17.27 -12.43
N LEU A 14 5.93 17.62 -13.43
CA LEU A 14 4.48 17.51 -13.38
C LEU A 14 4.05 16.22 -14.06
N THR A 15 2.91 15.67 -13.64
CA THR A 15 2.35 14.44 -14.26
C THR A 15 2.16 14.61 -15.77
N ARG A 16 1.78 15.82 -16.21
CA ARG A 16 1.59 16.17 -17.62
C ARG A 16 2.85 15.97 -18.46
N ASP A 17 4.04 16.12 -17.88
CA ASP A 17 5.31 16.01 -18.62
C ASP A 17 5.53 14.56 -19.07
N PHE A 18 5.18 13.60 -18.21
CA PHE A 18 5.26 12.17 -18.50
C PHE A 18 4.22 11.72 -19.54
N VAL A 19 3.01 12.30 -19.49
CA VAL A 19 1.94 12.00 -20.46
C VAL A 19 2.29 12.59 -21.82
N ALA A 20 2.74 13.84 -21.88
CA ALA A 20 3.17 14.50 -23.12
C ALA A 20 4.36 13.80 -23.77
N ALA A 21 5.26 13.23 -22.98
CA ALA A 21 6.37 12.41 -23.46
C ALA A 21 5.95 10.99 -23.93
N GLY A 22 4.67 10.61 -23.79
CA GLY A 22 4.15 9.30 -24.20
C GLY A 22 4.56 8.14 -23.27
N LEU A 23 5.11 8.43 -22.09
CA LEU A 23 5.55 7.40 -21.13
C LEU A 23 4.39 6.77 -20.35
N TYR A 24 3.32 7.55 -20.18
CA TYR A 24 2.11 7.14 -19.47
C TYR A 24 0.87 7.53 -20.26
N LYS A 25 -0.18 6.71 -20.17
CA LYS A 25 -1.46 6.97 -20.85
C LYS A 25 -2.21 8.19 -20.33
N ASP A 26 -2.08 8.49 -19.04
CA ASP A 26 -2.82 9.54 -18.33
C ASP A 26 -2.14 9.88 -17.00
N ASP A 27 -2.49 11.03 -16.42
CA ASP A 27 -1.97 11.51 -15.13
C ASP A 27 -2.26 10.51 -14.00
N ARG A 28 -3.40 9.82 -14.03
CA ARG A 28 -3.77 8.85 -13.00
C ARG A 28 -2.79 7.68 -12.95
N SER A 29 -2.24 7.28 -14.09
CA SER A 29 -1.26 6.20 -14.21
C SER A 29 0.08 6.63 -13.65
N VAL A 30 0.50 7.88 -13.91
CA VAL A 30 1.70 8.48 -13.31
C VAL A 30 1.57 8.52 -11.79
N VAL A 31 0.45 9.04 -11.27
CA VAL A 31 0.21 9.14 -9.83
C VAL A 31 0.18 7.77 -9.17
N ARG A 32 -0.45 6.77 -9.80
CA ARG A 32 -0.53 5.41 -9.26
C ARG A 32 0.86 4.80 -9.11
N ASP A 33 1.71 4.94 -10.11
CA ASP A 33 3.07 4.41 -10.07
C ASP A 33 3.94 5.21 -9.08
N ALA A 34 3.78 6.53 -9.02
CA ALA A 34 4.47 7.37 -8.02
C ALA A 34 4.10 6.98 -6.58
N ILE A 35 2.80 6.74 -6.29
CA ILE A 35 2.35 6.24 -5.00
C ILE A 35 2.92 4.86 -4.73
N ARG A 36 2.91 3.95 -5.72
CA ARG A 36 3.50 2.61 -5.56
C ARG A 36 5.00 2.72 -5.21
N ALA A 37 5.75 3.54 -5.93
CA ALA A 37 7.16 3.80 -5.67
C ALA A 37 7.36 4.37 -4.26
N LEU A 38 6.61 5.41 -3.89
CA LEU A 38 6.66 6.02 -2.56
C LEU A 38 6.43 5.01 -1.43
N LEU A 39 5.38 4.18 -1.54
CA LEU A 39 5.05 3.18 -0.52
C LEU A 39 6.02 2.00 -0.51
N THR A 40 6.72 1.75 -1.61
CA THR A 40 7.80 0.75 -1.70
C THR A 40 9.05 1.26 -1.00
N GLU A 41 9.45 2.51 -1.28
CA GLU A 41 10.63 3.14 -0.69
C GLU A 41 10.45 3.51 0.78
N LYS A 42 9.22 3.84 1.18
CA LYS A 42 8.89 4.28 2.55
C LYS A 42 7.88 3.33 3.19
N PRO A 43 8.29 2.12 3.62
CA PRO A 43 7.39 1.14 4.20
C PRO A 43 6.70 1.64 5.49
N GLN A 44 7.31 2.59 6.21
CA GLN A 44 6.66 3.25 7.34
C GLN A 44 5.41 4.05 6.92
N LEU A 45 5.44 4.77 5.79
CA LEU A 45 4.25 5.45 5.27
C LEU A 45 3.19 4.45 4.84
N ARG A 46 3.60 3.35 4.22
CA ARG A 46 2.70 2.25 3.84
C ARG A 46 1.98 1.67 5.06
N LEU A 47 2.70 1.46 6.16
CA LEU A 47 2.12 1.01 7.42
C LEU A 47 1.10 2.00 7.99
N GLU A 48 1.45 3.28 8.06
CA GLU A 48 0.56 4.31 8.61
C GLU A 48 -0.72 4.47 7.77
N VAL A 49 -0.62 4.41 6.45
CA VAL A 49 -1.80 4.41 5.57
C VAL A 49 -2.66 3.16 5.80
N ALA A 50 -2.05 1.98 5.96
CA ALA A 50 -2.80 0.75 6.24
C ALA A 50 -3.55 0.82 7.57
N ILE A 51 -2.95 1.39 8.62
CA ILE A 51 -3.59 1.60 9.93
C ILE A 51 -4.72 2.62 9.82
N TYR A 52 -4.51 3.73 9.08
CA TYR A 52 -5.55 4.72 8.83
C TYR A 52 -6.76 4.08 8.16
N ARG A 53 -6.53 3.31 7.09
CA ARG A 53 -7.60 2.60 6.37
C ARG A 53 -8.30 1.59 7.27
N TYR A 54 -7.58 0.81 8.07
CA TYR A 54 -8.20 -0.10 9.03
C TYR A 54 -9.14 0.58 10.03
N ARG A 55 -8.81 1.81 10.44
CA ARG A 55 -9.62 2.59 11.40
C ARG A 55 -10.83 3.29 10.77
N THR A 56 -10.77 3.58 9.48
CA THR A 56 -11.73 4.47 8.80
C THR A 56 -12.55 3.76 7.74
N GLU A 57 -12.04 2.64 7.24
CA GLU A 57 -12.69 1.76 6.29
C GLU A 57 -13.02 0.46 7.02
N ASP A 58 -14.17 -0.10 6.69
CA ASP A 58 -14.56 -1.40 7.19
C ASP A 58 -13.77 -2.51 6.47
N ILE A 59 -12.51 -2.70 6.89
CA ILE A 59 -11.63 -3.73 6.34
C ILE A 59 -11.14 -4.70 7.42
N SER A 60 -10.99 -5.97 7.04
CA SER A 60 -10.45 -7.02 7.90
C SER A 60 -8.99 -6.80 8.29
N LEU A 61 -8.57 -7.47 9.37
CA LEU A 61 -7.18 -7.46 9.84
C LEU A 61 -6.22 -8.04 8.78
N ALA A 62 -6.66 -9.08 8.06
CA ALA A 62 -5.87 -9.67 6.98
C ALA A 62 -5.68 -8.70 5.82
N ARG A 63 -6.75 -7.96 5.45
CA ARG A 63 -6.67 -6.90 4.44
C ARG A 63 -5.69 -5.81 4.84
N ALA A 64 -5.75 -5.37 6.10
CA ALA A 64 -4.84 -4.35 6.62
C ALA A 64 -3.38 -4.82 6.66
N ALA A 65 -3.13 -6.07 7.02
CA ALA A 65 -1.80 -6.69 6.99
C ALA A 65 -1.22 -6.74 5.56
N ALA A 66 -2.03 -7.15 4.58
CA ALA A 66 -1.64 -7.14 3.17
C ALA A 66 -1.31 -5.74 2.65
N LEU A 67 -2.12 -4.73 3.02
CA LEU A 67 -1.86 -3.34 2.69
C LEU A 67 -0.56 -2.83 3.32
N ALA A 68 -0.28 -3.19 4.58
CA ALA A 68 0.95 -2.83 5.28
C ALA A 68 2.19 -3.58 4.79
N GLY A 69 2.02 -4.74 4.14
CA GLY A 69 3.12 -5.61 3.72
C GLY A 69 3.77 -6.35 4.90
N VAL A 70 2.98 -6.72 5.90
CA VAL A 70 3.44 -7.45 7.09
C VAL A 70 2.57 -8.71 7.31
N SER A 71 3.03 -9.63 8.16
CA SER A 71 2.21 -10.79 8.52
C SER A 71 0.97 -10.37 9.32
N TRP A 72 -0.07 -11.21 9.30
CA TRP A 72 -1.29 -11.01 10.09
C TRP A 72 -0.98 -10.82 11.58
N GLU A 73 -0.13 -11.68 12.14
CA GLU A 73 0.31 -11.62 13.54
C GLU A 73 1.03 -10.30 13.84
N ARG A 74 1.93 -9.87 12.96
CA ARG A 74 2.63 -8.60 13.12
C ARG A 74 1.67 -7.41 13.07
N MET A 75 0.69 -7.43 12.18
CA MET A 75 -0.31 -6.37 12.11
C MET A 75 -1.15 -6.31 13.40
N ARG A 76 -1.52 -7.48 13.94
CA ARG A 76 -2.22 -7.57 15.23
C ARG A 76 -1.43 -6.90 16.35
N GLU A 77 -0.14 -7.20 16.49
CA GLU A 77 0.74 -6.57 17.48
C GLU A 77 0.83 -5.04 17.30
N ILE A 78 1.00 -4.59 16.05
CA ILE A 78 1.11 -3.17 15.70
C ILE A 78 -0.15 -2.40 16.13
N LEU A 79 -1.33 -2.97 15.90
CA LEU A 79 -2.60 -2.37 16.27
C LEU A 79 -2.76 -2.33 17.80
N LEU A 80 -2.50 -3.43 18.50
CA LEU A 80 -2.57 -3.50 19.96
C LEU A 80 -1.62 -2.49 20.63
N ASN A 81 -0.38 -2.39 20.14
CA ASN A 81 0.60 -1.42 20.63
C ASN A 81 0.17 0.04 20.39
N ARG A 82 -0.71 0.29 19.41
CA ARG A 82 -1.30 1.61 19.13
C ARG A 82 -2.67 1.80 19.79
N GLY A 83 -3.05 0.93 20.73
CA GLY A 83 -4.33 0.99 21.43
C GLY A 83 -5.54 0.70 20.54
N VAL A 84 -5.34 0.08 19.38
CA VAL A 84 -6.41 -0.32 18.46
C VAL A 84 -6.73 -1.78 18.74
N GLN A 85 -7.95 -2.05 19.19
CA GLN A 85 -8.40 -3.43 19.37
C GLN A 85 -8.65 -4.08 18.01
N PRO A 86 -7.93 -5.17 17.66
CA PRO A 86 -8.13 -5.84 16.39
C PRO A 86 -9.46 -6.58 16.38
N ARG A 87 -10.24 -6.36 15.33
CA ARG A 87 -11.39 -7.17 14.94
C ARG A 87 -10.91 -8.56 14.53
N LEU A 88 -11.41 -9.59 15.20
CA LEU A 88 -11.04 -10.98 14.96
C LEU A 88 -12.18 -11.67 14.21
N GLY A 89 -11.95 -11.90 12.91
CA GLY A 89 -12.92 -12.52 12.00
C GLY A 89 -13.54 -11.51 11.03
N PRO A 90 -14.16 -12.01 9.95
CA PRO A 90 -14.91 -11.18 9.01
C PRO A 90 -16.16 -10.60 9.70
N GLU A 91 -16.42 -9.32 9.50
CA GLU A 91 -17.67 -8.70 10.00
C GLU A 91 -18.85 -9.01 9.09
N THR A 92 -18.57 -9.26 7.81
CA THR A 92 -19.56 -9.50 6.76
C THR A 92 -19.33 -10.82 6.03
N GLU A 93 -20.38 -11.35 5.44
CA GLU A 93 -20.30 -12.56 4.63
C GLU A 93 -19.41 -12.33 3.40
N GLU A 94 -19.45 -11.12 2.82
CA GLU A 94 -18.60 -10.71 1.70
C GLU A 94 -17.12 -10.77 2.05
N GLU A 95 -16.71 -10.26 3.22
CA GLU A 95 -15.33 -10.36 3.69
C GLU A 95 -14.92 -11.82 3.88
N ALA A 96 -15.79 -12.65 4.46
CA ALA A 96 -15.52 -14.08 4.62
C ALA A 96 -15.27 -14.75 3.26
N TRP A 97 -16.08 -14.44 2.24
CA TRP A 97 -15.90 -14.96 0.88
C TRP A 97 -14.67 -14.39 0.17
N GLU A 98 -14.28 -13.14 0.43
CA GLU A 98 -13.00 -12.59 -0.06
C GLU A 98 -11.79 -13.32 0.52
N GLU A 99 -11.81 -13.64 1.82
CA GLU A 99 -10.74 -14.38 2.48
C GLU A 99 -10.62 -15.81 1.92
N ILE A 100 -11.74 -16.51 1.73
CA ILE A 100 -11.77 -17.83 1.08
C ILE A 100 -11.17 -17.76 -0.34
N ARG A 101 -11.60 -16.80 -1.16
CA ARG A 101 -11.08 -16.61 -2.53
C ARG A 101 -9.60 -16.24 -2.58
N ALA A 102 -9.09 -15.56 -1.56
CA ALA A 102 -7.66 -15.27 -1.45
C ALA A 102 -6.87 -16.54 -1.13
N MET A 103 -7.37 -17.36 -0.21
CA MET A 103 -6.78 -18.66 0.15
C MET A 103 -6.76 -19.63 -1.04
N GLU A 104 -7.86 -19.72 -1.80
CA GLU A 104 -8.00 -20.57 -2.99
C GLU A 104 -7.07 -20.21 -4.16
N ARG A 105 -6.53 -18.99 -4.17
CA ARG A 105 -5.51 -18.60 -5.17
C ARG A 105 -4.15 -19.17 -4.80
N ILE A 106 -3.81 -19.20 -3.52
CA ILE A 106 -2.54 -19.74 -3.02
C ILE A 106 -2.50 -21.26 -3.20
N THR A 107 -3.57 -21.97 -2.84
CA THR A 107 -3.60 -23.44 -2.92
C THR A 107 -3.63 -23.99 -4.34
N ARG A 108 -3.87 -23.16 -5.36
CA ARG A 108 -3.88 -23.58 -6.76
C ARG A 108 -2.51 -23.48 -7.43
N GLU A 109 -1.61 -22.67 -6.87
CA GLU A 109 -0.25 -22.47 -7.40
C GLU A 109 0.71 -23.59 -6.97
N ASP A 110 0.34 -24.40 -5.96
CA ASP A 110 1.12 -25.54 -5.45
C ASP A 110 0.72 -26.92 -6.04
N VAL A 111 -0.20 -26.95 -7.02
CA VAL A 111 -0.70 -28.20 -7.65
C VAL A 111 -0.27 -28.36 -9.12
N GLY A 112 0.71 -27.56 -9.57
CA GLY A 112 1.28 -27.61 -10.94
C GLY A 112 2.72 -28.08 -10.95
#